data_AF-A0A0N4WKV5-F1
#
_entry.id   AF-A0A0N4WKV5-F1
#
_cell.length_a   1.000
_cell.length_b   1.000
_cell.length_c   1.000
_cell.angle_alpha   90.00
_cell.angle_beta   90.00
_cell.angle_gamma   90.00
#
_symmetry.space_group_name_H-M   'P 1'
#
loop_
_entity.id
_entity.type
_entity.pdbx_description
1 polymer ?
#
loop_
_entity_poly.entity_id
_entity_poly.type
_entity_poly.pdbx_seq_one_letter_code
_entity_poly.pdbx_strand_id
1 'polypeptide(L)'
;MLRRQDNRVNATTFHRKLTVFVLVIFCAPAVYLIIDVTEWDTSFDHLIENPELGWVWIHCYGDCNLSSRNYCRFSIAGNDVLVFVHIQKTAGTSFEKFLVRHLDIERPCQCSKGKKRCSCLRPNKRNEVWLFSRYSTGWLCGLHADFTELYVSGCVDNALNKKEGARRMRRYFYTTFLREPISRFISEYRHVNRGATWIASRHICNGRAPTSDELPLCFDPNTGWDDVSLDEFMMCPFNLAFNRQTRMLADLTLVNCYVRNGTDPATRDRVLLESAKRNLNLRLESDHQIYKIYPTWFAFSFNRRLSDWSRSKSNDTNVSSEQLKEIRTRNQLDIELYNYALKLFEHRLAVVQNQSKHRFRKTCVC
;
A
#
# COMPACT_ATOMS: atom_id res chain seq x y z
N MET A 1 -50.60 -33.27 44.10
CA MET A 1 -49.94 -32.34 45.06
C MET A 1 -48.62 -31.91 44.43
N LEU A 2 -48.18 -30.66 44.30
CA LEU A 2 -48.56 -29.33 44.80
C LEU A 2 -47.78 -28.31 43.92
N ARG A 3 -48.46 -27.30 43.35
CA ARG A 3 -48.28 -25.82 43.59
C ARG A 3 -46.99 -25.17 43.05
N ARG A 4 -47.13 -24.17 42.14
CA ARG A 4 -47.14 -22.68 42.34
C ARG A 4 -45.74 -22.13 42.67
N GLN A 5 -45.24 -20.96 42.26
CA GLN A 5 -45.67 -19.79 41.48
C GLN A 5 -44.44 -18.85 41.34
N ASP A 6 -44.42 -18.04 40.28
CA ASP A 6 -43.99 -16.61 40.19
C ASP A 6 -42.52 -16.10 40.19
N ASN A 7 -42.21 -15.39 39.08
CA ASN A 7 -41.66 -14.03 38.92
C ASN A 7 -40.20 -13.65 39.31
N ARG A 8 -39.38 -13.27 38.29
CA ARG A 8 -38.88 -11.89 37.98
C ARG A 8 -37.57 -11.85 37.16
N VAL A 9 -37.64 -11.15 36.01
CA VAL A 9 -36.78 -10.02 35.54
C VAL A 9 -35.27 -10.21 35.22
N ASN A 10 -34.95 -9.86 33.96
CA ASN A 10 -33.74 -9.27 33.35
C ASN A 10 -32.40 -10.04 33.27
N ALA A 11 -31.93 -10.21 32.03
CA ALA A 11 -30.78 -9.49 31.43
C ALA A 11 -30.02 -10.38 30.44
N THR A 12 -30.38 -10.25 29.17
CA THR A 12 -29.62 -10.78 28.02
C THR A 12 -28.27 -10.06 27.91
N THR A 13 -27.19 -10.73 28.31
CA THR A 13 -25.83 -10.23 28.07
C THR A 13 -25.23 -10.92 26.87
N PHE A 14 -25.36 -10.29 25.69
CA PHE A 14 -24.65 -10.68 24.48
C PHE A 14 -23.20 -10.17 24.57
N HIS A 15 -22.26 -11.04 24.92
CA HIS A 15 -20.83 -10.72 24.84
C HIS A 15 -20.41 -10.55 23.38
N ARG A 16 -20.33 -9.30 22.89
CA ARG A 16 -19.64 -8.97 21.65
C ARG A 16 -18.13 -9.13 21.85
N LYS A 17 -17.58 -10.24 21.35
CA LYS A 17 -16.14 -10.46 21.24
C LYS A 17 -15.51 -9.40 20.32
N LEU A 18 -14.68 -8.54 20.90
CA LEU A 18 -13.82 -7.60 20.19
C LEU A 18 -12.78 -8.40 19.40
N THR A 19 -12.95 -8.52 18.09
CA THR A 19 -11.97 -9.20 17.22
C THR A 19 -10.98 -8.16 16.72
N VAL A 20 -9.78 -8.12 17.31
CA VAL A 20 -8.65 -7.32 16.83
C VAL A 20 -8.03 -8.08 15.66
N PHE A 21 -8.10 -7.51 14.45
CA PHE A 21 -7.42 -8.08 13.29
C PHE A 21 -5.93 -7.69 13.33
N VAL A 22 -5.10 -8.65 13.73
CA VAL A 22 -3.66 -8.63 13.44
C VAL A 22 -3.46 -9.51 12.22
N LEU A 23 -3.17 -8.91 11.07
CA LEU A 23 -2.86 -9.63 9.84
C LEU A 23 -1.34 -9.78 9.75
N VAL A 24 -0.80 -10.89 10.28
CA VAL A 24 0.52 -11.38 9.89
C VAL A 24 0.29 -12.53 8.93
N ILE A 25 0.52 -12.29 7.63
CA ILE A 25 0.42 -13.33 6.60
C ILE A 25 1.66 -14.22 6.73
N PHE A 26 1.61 -15.20 7.63
CA PHE A 26 2.55 -16.30 7.67
C PHE A 26 2.26 -17.21 6.47
N CYS A 27 3.22 -17.25 5.52
CA CYS A 27 3.47 -18.24 4.45
C CYS A 27 3.90 -17.60 3.11
N ALA A 28 3.85 -16.28 2.99
CA ALA A 28 4.65 -15.48 2.07
C ALA A 28 4.78 -14.11 2.73
N PRO A 29 5.97 -13.65 3.17
CA PRO A 29 6.06 -12.44 3.97
C PRO A 29 5.52 -11.29 3.12
N ALA A 30 4.38 -10.73 3.49
CA ALA A 30 3.73 -9.65 2.77
C ALA A 30 3.33 -8.58 3.77
N VAL A 31 3.82 -7.36 3.55
CA VAL A 31 3.64 -6.23 4.46
C VAL A 31 2.69 -5.25 3.81
N TYR A 32 1.63 -4.89 4.52
CA TYR A 32 0.73 -3.85 4.09
C TYR A 32 1.22 -2.50 4.61
N LEU A 33 1.45 -1.54 3.71
CA LEU A 33 1.90 -0.20 4.09
C LEU A 33 0.98 0.86 3.48
N ILE A 34 0.74 1.88 4.29
CA ILE A 34 -0.01 3.08 3.93
C ILE A 34 1.03 4.20 3.75
N ILE A 35 0.92 4.88 2.62
CA ILE A 35 1.71 6.02 2.13
C ILE A 35 0.79 7.25 2.23
N ASP A 36 1.06 8.18 3.14
CA ASP A 36 0.24 9.38 3.37
C ASP A 36 1.03 10.64 3.04
N VAL A 37 0.82 11.21 1.85
CA VAL A 37 1.65 12.30 1.32
C VAL A 37 1.10 13.66 1.70
N THR A 38 1.71 14.32 2.69
CA THR A 38 1.54 15.77 2.94
C THR A 38 2.87 16.42 3.32
N GLU A 39 3.40 17.20 2.37
CA GLU A 39 4.41 18.28 2.39
C GLU A 39 5.79 18.10 3.07
N TRP A 40 6.77 18.85 2.55
CA TRP A 40 8.24 18.67 2.61
C TRP A 40 8.93 19.61 3.61
N ASP A 41 10.02 19.18 4.28
CA ASP A 41 11.35 19.85 4.28
C ASP A 41 12.44 18.94 4.91
N THR A 42 13.71 19.13 4.51
CA THR A 42 14.86 18.23 4.67
C THR A 42 15.70 18.47 5.92
N SER A 43 15.83 17.48 6.81
CA SER A 43 17.03 17.24 7.68
C SER A 43 16.74 16.18 8.75
N PHE A 44 17.10 14.91 8.54
CA PHE A 44 17.05 13.89 9.61
C PHE A 44 18.05 12.73 9.43
N ASP A 45 19.35 13.03 9.45
CA ASP A 45 20.41 11.99 9.42
C ASP A 45 20.84 11.48 10.81
N HIS A 46 20.31 12.00 11.94
CA HIS A 46 20.90 11.72 13.27
C HIS A 46 20.10 10.86 14.26
N LEU A 47 18.94 10.30 13.90
CA LEU A 47 18.11 9.55 14.87
C LEU A 47 18.26 8.02 14.87
N ILE A 48 19.18 7.45 14.08
CA ILE A 48 19.37 5.98 14.04
C ILE A 48 20.45 5.49 15.01
N GLU A 49 21.21 6.36 15.68
CA GLU A 49 22.44 5.92 16.37
C GLU A 49 22.42 5.76 17.90
N ASN A 50 21.36 6.10 18.66
CA ASN A 50 21.40 5.84 20.12
C ASN A 50 20.04 5.47 20.73
N PRO A 51 19.91 4.30 21.40
CA PRO A 51 18.65 3.87 22.02
C PRO A 51 18.50 4.22 23.50
N GLU A 52 19.36 5.04 24.12
CA GLU A 52 19.25 5.37 25.54
C GLU A 52 19.41 6.86 25.84
N LEU A 53 18.65 7.32 26.86
CA LEU A 53 18.48 8.70 27.37
C LEU A 53 17.38 9.47 26.61
N GLY A 54 16.38 10.10 27.24
CA GLY A 54 16.20 10.55 28.62
C GLY A 54 15.31 11.79 28.51
N TRP A 55 14.29 11.89 29.34
CA TRP A 55 13.27 12.95 29.32
C TRP A 55 13.87 14.36 29.32
N VAL A 56 13.59 15.17 28.29
CA VAL A 56 13.82 16.63 28.30
C VAL A 56 12.57 17.34 27.79
N TRP A 57 12.07 18.23 28.65
CA TRP A 57 10.95 19.13 28.37
C TRP A 57 11.45 20.32 27.56
N ILE A 58 10.85 20.55 26.39
CA ILE A 58 10.99 21.81 25.65
C ILE A 58 9.58 22.35 25.40
N HIS A 59 9.30 23.48 26.05
CA HIS A 59 8.14 24.33 25.82
C HIS A 59 8.26 25.02 24.45
N CYS A 60 7.17 25.04 23.66
CA CYS A 60 6.73 26.12 22.74
C CYS A 60 5.43 25.68 22.04
N TYR A 61 4.27 26.27 22.34
CA TYR A 61 3.63 27.41 21.65
C TYR A 61 3.42 27.21 20.15
N GLY A 62 2.15 26.99 19.77
CA GLY A 62 1.67 26.80 18.41
C GLY A 62 0.30 26.11 18.44
N ASP A 63 -0.76 26.91 18.48
CA ASP A 63 -2.15 26.49 18.70
C ASP A 63 -2.70 25.54 17.62
N CYS A 64 -2.60 24.23 17.86
CA CYS A 64 -3.61 23.29 17.39
C CYS A 64 -4.85 23.48 18.27
N ASN A 65 -5.74 24.36 17.83
CA ASN A 65 -6.98 24.67 18.55
C ASN A 65 -7.75 23.35 18.83
N LEU A 66 -8.01 23.08 20.11
CA LEU A 66 -8.53 21.81 20.64
C LEU A 66 -9.97 21.47 20.20
N SER A 67 -10.55 22.20 19.24
CA SER A 67 -11.94 22.09 18.79
C SER A 67 -12.14 21.16 17.58
N SER A 68 -11.09 20.81 16.83
CA SER A 68 -11.24 20.06 15.57
C SER A 68 -10.42 18.76 15.49
N ARG A 69 -10.86 17.74 16.24
CA ARG A 69 -10.43 16.32 16.08
C ARG A 69 -10.70 15.72 14.68
N ASN A 70 -11.33 16.46 13.76
CA ASN A 70 -11.83 15.98 12.48
C ASN A 70 -10.77 15.87 11.37
N TYR A 71 -9.59 16.48 11.51
CA TYR A 71 -8.60 16.53 10.43
C TYR A 71 -7.79 15.23 10.22
N CYS A 72 -7.80 14.29 11.16
CA CYS A 72 -6.91 13.09 11.11
C CYS A 72 -7.63 11.76 10.81
N ARG A 73 -8.91 11.79 10.41
CA ARG A 73 -9.70 10.58 10.16
C ARG A 73 -10.18 10.54 8.71
N PHE A 74 -10.03 9.38 8.07
CA PHE A 74 -10.57 9.13 6.74
C PHE A 74 -12.10 9.20 6.74
N SER A 75 -12.67 9.96 5.81
CA SER A 75 -14.11 10.18 5.68
C SER A 75 -14.61 9.80 4.28
N ILE A 76 -15.35 8.69 4.17
CA ILE A 76 -16.05 8.29 2.93
C ILE A 76 -17.09 9.34 2.53
N ALA A 77 -17.80 9.93 3.50
CA ALA A 77 -18.82 10.93 3.22
C ALA A 77 -18.22 12.28 2.76
N GLY A 78 -16.97 12.56 3.15
CA GLY A 78 -16.22 13.77 2.78
C GLY A 78 -15.66 13.73 1.35
N ASN A 79 -14.49 14.34 1.17
CA ASN A 79 -13.77 14.38 -0.12
C ASN A 79 -12.50 13.49 -0.11
N ASP A 80 -12.36 12.62 0.88
CA ASP A 80 -11.19 11.75 1.02
C ASP A 80 -11.26 10.60 0.02
N VAL A 81 -10.12 10.26 -0.59
CA VAL A 81 -10.00 9.17 -1.56
C VAL A 81 -8.90 8.22 -1.14
N LEU A 82 -9.25 6.95 -1.00
CA LEU A 82 -8.28 5.88 -0.82
C LEU A 82 -7.73 5.48 -2.19
N VAL A 83 -6.42 5.53 -2.38
CA VAL A 83 -5.74 5.17 -3.63
C VAL A 83 -4.90 3.92 -3.40
N PHE A 84 -5.11 2.88 -4.19
CA PHE A 84 -4.36 1.64 -4.05
C PHE A 84 -3.30 1.51 -5.15
N VAL A 85 -2.02 1.59 -4.77
CA VAL A 85 -0.86 1.36 -5.63
C VAL A 85 -0.64 -0.15 -5.76
N HIS A 86 -1.10 -0.72 -6.87
CA HIS A 86 -1.04 -2.17 -7.08
C HIS A 86 0.29 -2.60 -7.70
N ILE A 87 1.24 -3.00 -6.87
CA ILE A 87 2.51 -3.60 -7.32
C ILE A 87 2.27 -5.06 -7.77
N GLN A 88 2.87 -5.46 -8.88
CA GLN A 88 2.72 -6.82 -9.41
C GLN A 88 3.19 -7.86 -8.37
N LYS A 89 2.39 -8.92 -8.23
CA LYS A 89 2.69 -10.15 -7.47
C LYS A 89 2.78 -10.00 -5.95
N THR A 90 2.24 -8.92 -5.40
CA THR A 90 2.15 -8.68 -3.94
C THR A 90 0.79 -9.06 -3.34
N ALA A 91 0.06 -10.00 -3.97
CA ALA A 91 -1.31 -10.41 -3.59
C ALA A 91 -2.40 -9.32 -3.69
N GLY A 92 -2.11 -8.16 -4.30
CA GLY A 92 -3.07 -7.06 -4.46
C GLY A 92 -4.40 -7.45 -5.14
N THR A 93 -4.40 -8.43 -6.05
CA THR A 93 -5.63 -8.91 -6.70
C THR A 93 -6.63 -9.49 -5.70
N SER A 94 -6.14 -10.26 -4.74
CA SER A 94 -6.98 -10.88 -3.70
C SER A 94 -7.48 -9.83 -2.73
N PHE A 95 -6.59 -8.95 -2.27
CA PHE A 95 -6.96 -7.90 -1.33
C PHE A 95 -7.95 -6.90 -1.91
N GLU A 96 -7.73 -6.37 -3.11
CA GLU A 96 -8.66 -5.39 -3.68
C GLU A 96 -10.06 -5.98 -3.94
N LYS A 97 -10.14 -7.25 -4.36
CA LYS A 97 -11.42 -7.97 -4.44
C LYS A 97 -12.11 -8.05 -3.08
N PHE A 98 -11.33 -8.30 -2.03
CA PHE A 98 -11.84 -8.35 -0.67
C PHE A 98 -12.31 -6.95 -0.20
N LEU A 99 -11.53 -5.91 -0.48
CA LEU A 99 -11.83 -4.52 -0.19
C LEU A 99 -13.16 -4.08 -0.80
N VAL A 100 -13.40 -4.33 -2.08
CA VAL A 100 -14.65 -3.89 -2.73
C VAL A 100 -15.88 -4.75 -2.38
N ARG A 101 -15.71 -5.94 -1.79
CA ARG A 101 -16.82 -6.88 -1.54
C ARG A 101 -17.19 -7.05 -0.08
N HIS A 102 -16.24 -6.86 0.83
CA HIS A 102 -16.39 -7.25 2.22
C HIS A 102 -16.15 -6.10 3.20
N LEU A 103 -15.90 -4.88 2.72
CA LEU A 103 -15.86 -3.71 3.58
C LEU A 103 -17.24 -3.43 4.17
N ASP A 104 -17.28 -3.21 5.47
CA ASP A 104 -18.49 -2.88 6.22
C ASP A 104 -18.65 -1.37 6.28
N ILE A 105 -19.47 -0.84 5.36
CA ILE A 105 -19.72 0.59 5.18
C ILE A 105 -21.20 0.81 4.89
N GLU A 106 -21.70 2.00 5.22
CA GLU A 106 -23.10 2.39 5.03
C GLU A 106 -23.61 2.12 3.61
N ARG A 107 -22.79 2.43 2.59
CA ARG A 107 -23.08 2.14 1.18
C ARG A 107 -22.01 1.25 0.57
N PRO A 108 -22.22 -0.09 0.52
CA PRO A 108 -21.29 -1.02 -0.10
C PRO A 108 -21.05 -0.74 -1.59
N CYS A 109 -19.89 -1.16 -2.11
CA CYS A 109 -19.64 -1.08 -3.55
C CYS A 109 -20.59 -2.01 -4.32
N GLN A 110 -21.09 -1.54 -5.45
CA GLN A 110 -21.99 -2.31 -6.31
C GLN A 110 -21.18 -3.12 -7.33
N CYS A 111 -21.11 -4.44 -7.15
CA CYS A 111 -20.40 -5.35 -8.03
C CYS A 111 -21.38 -6.21 -8.84
N SER A 112 -21.38 -6.11 -10.17
CA SER A 112 -22.20 -6.98 -11.04
C SER A 112 -21.47 -8.29 -11.38
N LYS A 113 -22.20 -9.41 -11.45
CA LYS A 113 -21.66 -10.68 -11.98
C LYS A 113 -21.13 -10.45 -13.41
N GLY A 114 -19.99 -11.07 -13.74
CA GLY A 114 -19.32 -10.93 -15.04
C GLY A 114 -18.49 -9.65 -15.21
N LYS A 115 -18.73 -8.59 -14.41
CA LYS A 115 -17.91 -7.37 -14.45
C LYS A 115 -16.73 -7.46 -13.48
N LYS A 116 -15.52 -7.14 -13.97
CA LYS A 116 -14.32 -7.06 -13.13
C LYS A 116 -14.31 -5.83 -12.22
N ARG A 117 -15.08 -4.78 -12.55
CA ARG A 117 -15.11 -3.51 -11.81
C ARG A 117 -16.39 -3.36 -11.01
N CYS A 118 -16.28 -2.81 -9.82
CA CYS A 118 -17.36 -2.45 -8.92
C CYS A 118 -17.53 -0.93 -8.85
N SER A 119 -18.75 -0.47 -8.60
CA SER A 119 -19.04 0.95 -8.39
C SER A 119 -18.94 1.29 -6.91
N CYS A 120 -17.86 1.95 -6.50
CA CYS A 120 -17.61 2.38 -5.12
C CYS A 120 -17.89 3.88 -4.98
N LEU A 121 -19.17 4.22 -4.84
CA LEU A 121 -19.65 5.60 -4.75
C LEU A 121 -19.87 6.01 -3.30
N ARG A 122 -19.77 7.31 -3.03
CA ARG A 122 -20.07 7.87 -1.70
C ARG A 122 -21.56 7.70 -1.34
N PRO A 123 -21.94 7.55 -0.05
CA PRO A 123 -23.33 7.39 0.39
C PRO A 123 -24.27 8.48 -0.15
N ASN A 124 -23.87 9.75 -0.05
CA ASN A 124 -24.73 10.90 -0.36
C ASN A 124 -24.54 11.47 -1.77
N LYS A 125 -23.66 10.88 -2.60
CA LYS A 125 -23.29 11.45 -3.90
C LYS A 125 -23.34 10.37 -4.98
N ARG A 126 -24.04 10.67 -6.08
CA ARG A 126 -24.33 9.68 -7.13
C ARG A 126 -23.18 9.44 -8.11
N ASN A 127 -22.24 10.37 -8.24
CA ASN A 127 -21.13 10.25 -9.20
C ASN A 127 -19.73 10.35 -8.57
N GLU A 128 -19.63 10.46 -7.25
CA GLU A 128 -18.34 10.67 -6.58
C GLU A 128 -17.75 9.38 -6.03
N VAL A 129 -16.46 9.19 -6.28
CA VAL A 129 -15.72 7.98 -5.91
C VAL A 129 -14.89 8.24 -4.67
N TRP A 130 -14.89 7.29 -3.73
CA TRP A 130 -14.03 7.32 -2.53
C TRP A 130 -12.86 6.33 -2.59
N LEU A 131 -12.87 5.40 -3.57
CA LEU A 131 -11.83 4.39 -3.76
C LEU A 131 -11.29 4.45 -5.20
N PHE A 132 -10.00 4.70 -5.35
CA PHE A 132 -9.26 4.60 -6.61
C PHE A 132 -8.41 3.33 -6.62
N SER A 133 -8.88 2.31 -7.33
CA SER A 133 -8.20 1.02 -7.43
C SER A 133 -8.57 0.29 -8.72
N ARG A 134 -7.86 -0.80 -9.04
CA ARG A 134 -8.17 -1.62 -10.21
C ARG A 134 -9.61 -2.13 -10.18
N TYR A 135 -10.11 -2.54 -9.02
CA TYR A 135 -11.47 -3.08 -8.88
C TYR A 135 -12.56 -2.03 -8.72
N SER A 136 -12.23 -0.72 -8.60
CA SER A 136 -13.22 0.37 -8.62
C SER A 136 -13.15 1.18 -9.93
N THR A 137 -12.15 2.03 -10.06
CA THR A 137 -11.94 2.95 -11.18
C THR A 137 -11.28 2.27 -12.37
N GLY A 138 -10.65 1.10 -12.17
CA GLY A 138 -9.84 0.46 -13.20
C GLY A 138 -8.50 1.16 -13.38
N TRP A 139 -7.85 0.89 -14.49
CA TRP A 139 -6.53 1.44 -14.83
C TRP A 139 -6.61 2.82 -15.50
N LEU A 140 -7.30 3.78 -14.87
CA LEU A 140 -7.45 5.13 -15.45
C LEU A 140 -6.10 5.82 -15.69
N CYS A 141 -5.13 5.58 -14.81
CA CYS A 141 -3.79 6.15 -14.89
C CYS A 141 -2.76 5.27 -15.60
N GLY A 142 -3.16 4.13 -16.15
CA GLY A 142 -2.23 3.14 -16.72
C GLY A 142 -2.29 1.81 -16.00
N LEU A 143 -1.93 0.74 -16.71
CA LEU A 143 -1.87 -0.61 -16.16
C LEU A 143 -0.76 -0.68 -15.11
N HIS A 144 -1.10 -1.04 -13.88
CA HIS A 144 -0.15 -1.06 -12.76
C HIS A 144 0.61 0.26 -12.58
N ALA A 145 -0.10 1.39 -12.74
CA ALA A 145 0.47 2.72 -12.54
C ALA A 145 1.21 2.81 -11.19
N ASP A 146 2.45 3.27 -11.24
CA ASP A 146 3.30 3.41 -10.07
C ASP A 146 3.05 4.73 -9.31
N PHE A 147 3.80 4.96 -8.23
CA PHE A 147 3.67 6.18 -7.43
C PHE A 147 3.94 7.46 -8.26
N THR A 148 4.88 7.42 -9.19
CA THR A 148 5.20 8.56 -10.07
C THR A 148 4.03 8.84 -11.03
N GLU A 149 3.44 7.81 -11.61
CA GLU A 149 2.29 7.95 -12.50
C GLU A 149 1.03 8.42 -11.77
N LEU A 150 0.78 7.88 -10.57
CA LEU A 150 -0.44 8.17 -9.81
C LEU A 150 -0.40 9.54 -9.11
N TYR A 151 0.69 9.81 -8.37
CA TYR A 151 0.82 10.97 -7.49
C TYR A 151 1.62 12.10 -8.15
N VAL A 152 2.89 11.85 -8.49
CA VAL A 152 3.83 12.89 -8.96
C VAL A 152 3.33 13.56 -10.26
N SER A 153 2.80 12.76 -11.17
CA SER A 153 2.20 13.26 -12.43
C SER A 153 0.78 13.85 -12.25
N GLY A 154 0.21 13.83 -11.04
CA GLY A 154 -1.13 14.33 -10.74
C GLY A 154 -2.26 13.55 -11.42
N CYS A 155 -2.03 12.33 -11.88
CA CYS A 155 -3.00 11.60 -12.70
C CYS A 155 -4.31 11.31 -11.95
N VAL A 156 -4.23 10.91 -10.68
CA VAL A 156 -5.43 10.51 -9.91
C VAL A 156 -6.44 11.66 -9.81
N ASP A 157 -5.97 12.87 -9.47
CA ASP A 157 -6.86 14.03 -9.37
C ASP A 157 -7.47 14.39 -10.73
N ASN A 158 -6.65 14.46 -11.78
CA ASN A 158 -7.11 14.75 -13.14
C ASN A 158 -8.13 13.72 -13.64
N ALA A 159 -7.88 12.43 -13.39
CA ALA A 159 -8.77 11.35 -13.80
C ALA A 159 -10.12 11.40 -13.06
N LEU A 160 -10.11 11.71 -11.75
CA LEU A 160 -11.33 11.86 -10.96
C LEU A 160 -12.10 13.12 -11.35
N ASN A 161 -11.43 14.26 -11.54
CA ASN A 161 -12.07 15.49 -12.02
C ASN A 161 -12.77 15.27 -13.35
N LYS A 162 -12.10 14.61 -14.30
CA LYS A 162 -12.69 14.27 -15.62
C LYS A 162 -13.88 13.33 -15.49
N LYS A 163 -13.80 12.32 -14.61
CA LYS A 163 -14.88 11.34 -14.39
C LYS A 163 -16.10 11.96 -13.71
N GLU A 164 -15.86 12.83 -12.73
CA GLU A 164 -16.90 13.44 -11.89
C GLU A 164 -17.50 14.70 -12.53
N GLY A 165 -16.84 15.25 -13.56
CA GLY A 165 -17.27 16.46 -14.28
C GLY A 165 -17.03 17.76 -13.51
N ALA A 166 -16.27 17.72 -12.41
CA ALA A 166 -16.01 18.86 -11.56
C ALA A 166 -14.62 18.78 -10.92
N ARG A 167 -13.94 19.92 -10.84
CA ARG A 167 -12.72 20.08 -10.03
C ARG A 167 -13.09 20.13 -8.56
N ARG A 168 -12.40 19.35 -7.73
CA ARG A 168 -12.67 19.29 -6.28
C ARG A 168 -11.38 19.18 -5.50
N MET A 169 -11.34 19.84 -4.35
CA MET A 169 -10.28 19.65 -3.37
C MET A 169 -10.50 18.31 -2.67
N ARG A 170 -9.57 17.36 -2.87
CA ARG A 170 -9.59 16.01 -2.29
C ARG A 170 -8.33 15.78 -1.46
N ARG A 171 -8.44 14.91 -0.46
CA ARG A 171 -7.29 14.37 0.26
C ARG A 171 -7.09 12.92 -0.18
N TYR A 172 -5.86 12.56 -0.50
CA TYR A 172 -5.52 11.24 -1.03
C TYR A 172 -4.76 10.43 0.00
N PHE A 173 -5.21 9.20 0.21
CA PHE A 173 -4.58 8.25 1.13
C PHE A 173 -4.06 7.10 0.29
N TYR A 174 -2.75 7.07 0.03
CA TYR A 174 -2.16 6.03 -0.80
C TYR A 174 -1.89 4.77 0.04
N THR A 175 -2.16 3.59 -0.51
CA THR A 175 -1.91 2.32 0.15
C THR A 175 -1.33 1.32 -0.83
N THR A 176 -0.55 0.39 -0.31
CA THR A 176 0.11 -0.64 -1.13
C THR A 176 0.30 -1.93 -0.33
N PHE A 177 0.57 -3.01 -1.06
CA PHE A 177 1.12 -4.23 -0.48
C PHE A 177 2.54 -4.44 -0.99
N LEU A 178 3.42 -4.73 -0.06
CA LEU A 178 4.73 -5.29 -0.31
C LEU A 178 4.73 -6.78 -0.06
N ARG A 179 5.72 -7.44 -0.64
CA ARG A 179 6.00 -8.86 -0.49
C ARG A 179 7.51 -9.07 -0.44
N GLU A 180 7.91 -10.12 0.27
CA GLU A 180 9.28 -10.62 0.32
C GLU A 180 9.84 -10.67 -1.11
N PRO A 181 10.93 -9.94 -1.39
CA PRO A 181 11.37 -9.67 -2.75
C PRO A 181 11.67 -10.91 -3.58
N ILE A 182 12.28 -11.94 -2.99
CA ILE A 182 12.66 -13.16 -3.72
C ILE A 182 11.42 -13.93 -4.13
N SER A 183 10.49 -14.14 -3.20
CA SER A 183 9.19 -14.78 -3.43
C SER A 183 8.35 -13.99 -4.45
N ARG A 184 8.42 -12.66 -4.40
CA ARG A 184 7.75 -11.75 -5.34
C ARG A 184 8.33 -11.90 -6.75
N PHE A 185 9.67 -11.90 -6.87
CA PHE A 185 10.39 -12.07 -8.13
C PHE A 185 10.09 -13.43 -8.77
N ILE A 186 10.22 -14.53 -8.03
CA ILE A 186 9.89 -15.88 -8.52
C ILE A 186 8.41 -15.97 -8.94
N SER A 187 7.51 -15.33 -8.18
CA SER A 187 6.09 -15.27 -8.54
C SER A 187 5.84 -14.49 -9.83
N GLU A 188 6.66 -13.49 -10.13
CA GLU A 188 6.62 -12.72 -11.38
C GLU A 188 7.12 -13.54 -12.54
N TYR A 189 8.30 -14.15 -12.42
CA TYR A 189 8.86 -15.10 -13.38
C TYR A 189 7.81 -16.14 -13.80
N ARG A 190 7.22 -16.86 -12.83
CA ARG A 190 6.19 -17.86 -13.13
C ARG A 190 4.96 -17.26 -13.83
N HIS A 191 4.68 -15.98 -13.67
CA HIS A 191 3.55 -15.34 -14.36
C HIS A 191 3.92 -14.99 -15.80
N VAL A 192 5.13 -14.48 -16.00
CA VAL A 192 5.71 -14.14 -17.31
C VAL A 192 5.84 -15.38 -18.16
N ASN A 193 6.40 -16.46 -17.61
CA ASN A 193 6.50 -17.78 -18.25
C ASN A 193 5.13 -18.34 -18.70
N ARG A 194 3.99 -17.86 -18.15
CA ARG A 194 2.64 -18.19 -18.63
C ARG A 194 2.00 -17.11 -19.53
N GLY A 195 2.81 -16.22 -20.10
CA GLY A 195 2.39 -15.19 -21.06
C GLY A 195 2.05 -13.82 -20.47
N ALA A 196 2.39 -13.51 -19.21
CA ALA A 196 2.17 -12.17 -18.67
C ALA A 196 3.28 -11.19 -19.11
N THR A 197 2.94 -10.12 -19.82
CA THR A 197 3.91 -9.10 -20.25
C THR A 197 3.72 -7.75 -19.58
N TRP A 198 2.47 -7.40 -19.24
CA TRP A 198 2.06 -6.04 -18.83
C TRP A 198 2.48 -4.94 -19.83
N ILE A 199 2.60 -5.28 -21.12
CA ILE A 199 3.06 -4.37 -22.18
C ILE A 199 2.24 -3.07 -22.29
N ALA A 200 0.98 -3.08 -21.85
CA ALA A 200 0.11 -1.89 -21.85
C ALA A 200 0.37 -0.90 -20.68
N SER A 201 1.42 -1.12 -19.88
CA SER A 201 1.87 -0.17 -18.86
C SER A 201 2.46 1.06 -19.55
N ARG A 202 2.15 2.26 -19.05
CA ARG A 202 2.52 3.51 -19.75
C ARG A 202 3.87 4.04 -19.30
N HIS A 203 4.23 3.81 -18.03
CA HIS A 203 5.49 4.26 -17.46
C HIS A 203 5.68 5.78 -17.59
N ILE A 204 4.59 6.54 -17.39
CA ILE A 204 4.64 8.00 -17.54
C ILE A 204 5.52 8.61 -16.44
N CYS A 205 6.52 9.37 -16.87
CA CYS A 205 7.38 10.16 -16.00
C CYS A 205 7.78 11.44 -16.74
N ASN A 206 7.80 12.59 -16.04
CA ASN A 206 7.97 13.92 -16.66
C ASN A 206 7.01 14.16 -17.84
N GLY A 207 5.76 13.69 -17.71
CA GLY A 207 4.70 13.93 -18.69
C GLY A 207 4.77 13.08 -19.97
N ARG A 208 5.73 12.15 -20.11
CA ARG A 208 5.87 11.28 -21.28
C ARG A 208 6.15 9.82 -20.92
N ALA A 209 5.89 8.92 -21.86
CA ALA A 209 6.35 7.54 -21.80
C ALA A 209 7.86 7.45 -22.13
N PRO A 210 8.57 6.43 -21.63
CA PRO A 210 9.94 6.17 -22.03
C PRO A 210 10.01 5.77 -23.51
N THR A 211 11.13 6.13 -24.14
CA THR A 211 11.49 5.64 -25.48
C THR A 211 11.99 4.19 -25.40
N SER A 212 12.05 3.51 -26.54
CA SER A 212 12.60 2.15 -26.63
C SER A 212 14.07 2.06 -26.22
N ASP A 213 14.84 3.16 -26.35
CA ASP A 213 16.24 3.20 -25.92
C ASP A 213 16.36 3.36 -24.40
N GLU A 214 15.45 4.09 -23.76
CA GLU A 214 15.40 4.28 -22.31
C GLU A 214 14.87 3.04 -21.59
N LEU A 215 13.91 2.34 -22.19
CA LEU A 215 13.32 1.13 -21.63
C LEU A 215 13.09 0.06 -22.72
N PRO A 216 14.15 -0.62 -23.16
CA PRO A 216 14.04 -1.75 -24.08
C PRO A 216 13.20 -2.89 -23.49
N LEU A 217 12.44 -3.57 -24.36
CA LEU A 217 11.72 -4.79 -23.99
C LEU A 217 12.68 -5.97 -23.90
N CYS A 218 12.45 -6.86 -22.94
CA CYS A 218 13.18 -8.13 -22.82
C CYS A 218 12.63 -9.24 -23.74
N PHE A 219 11.61 -8.93 -24.54
CA PHE A 219 10.85 -9.90 -25.31
C PHE A 219 10.26 -9.24 -26.56
N ASP A 220 9.86 -10.06 -27.53
CA ASP A 220 9.21 -9.58 -28.74
C ASP A 220 7.75 -9.19 -28.45
N PRO A 221 7.32 -7.93 -28.66
CA PRO A 221 5.97 -7.49 -28.39
C PRO A 221 4.88 -8.24 -29.19
N ASN A 222 5.22 -8.86 -30.32
CA ASN A 222 4.29 -9.63 -31.15
C ASN A 222 4.08 -11.05 -30.64
N THR A 223 5.13 -11.65 -30.08
CA THR A 223 5.12 -13.05 -29.64
C THR A 223 4.81 -13.17 -28.15
N GLY A 224 5.33 -12.25 -27.34
CA GLY A 224 5.24 -12.31 -25.88
C GLY A 224 6.52 -12.84 -25.24
N TRP A 225 6.41 -13.25 -23.97
CA TRP A 225 7.51 -13.77 -23.17
C TRP A 225 7.13 -15.04 -22.40
N ASP A 226 6.19 -15.79 -22.96
CA ASP A 226 5.80 -17.13 -22.52
C ASP A 226 6.93 -18.14 -22.70
N ASP A 227 6.87 -19.21 -21.92
CA ASP A 227 7.85 -20.32 -21.90
C ASP A 227 9.32 -19.94 -21.67
N VAL A 228 9.60 -18.68 -21.31
CA VAL A 228 10.94 -18.21 -20.91
C VAL A 228 11.47 -19.02 -19.72
N SER A 229 12.74 -19.42 -19.78
CA SER A 229 13.45 -20.04 -18.66
C SER A 229 13.79 -19.02 -17.57
N LEU A 230 14.11 -19.49 -16.35
CA LEU A 230 14.52 -18.58 -15.28
C LEU A 230 15.83 -17.85 -15.62
N ASP A 231 16.76 -18.52 -16.28
CA ASP A 231 18.05 -17.93 -16.66
C ASP A 231 17.88 -16.85 -17.72
N GLU A 232 17.08 -17.07 -18.76
CA GLU A 232 16.76 -16.03 -19.75
C GLU A 232 16.02 -14.85 -19.12
N PHE A 233 15.09 -15.13 -18.19
CA PHE A 233 14.37 -14.09 -17.46
C PHE A 233 15.34 -13.21 -16.65
N MET A 234 16.34 -13.81 -16.01
CA MET A 234 17.36 -13.07 -15.27
C MET A 234 18.34 -12.35 -16.20
N MET A 235 18.70 -12.96 -17.34
CA MET A 235 19.73 -12.44 -18.25
C MET A 235 19.41 -11.05 -18.80
N CYS A 236 18.13 -10.70 -18.98
CA CYS A 236 17.76 -9.37 -19.47
C CYS A 236 18.12 -8.25 -18.46
N PRO A 237 18.96 -7.26 -18.85
CA PRO A 237 19.34 -6.13 -17.98
C PRO A 237 18.22 -5.09 -17.77
N PHE A 238 17.21 -5.10 -18.64
CA PHE A 238 16.04 -4.21 -18.60
C PHE A 238 14.82 -4.85 -17.94
N ASN A 239 14.96 -6.04 -17.34
CA ASN A 239 13.85 -6.74 -16.71
C ASN A 239 13.30 -5.94 -15.52
N LEU A 240 12.08 -5.42 -15.67
CA LEU A 240 11.37 -4.63 -14.68
C LEU A 240 10.97 -5.41 -13.42
N ALA A 241 11.20 -6.72 -13.36
CA ALA A 241 11.04 -7.51 -12.14
C ALA A 241 12.09 -7.17 -11.08
N PHE A 242 13.30 -6.76 -11.47
CA PHE A 242 14.33 -6.37 -10.52
C PHE A 242 13.98 -5.06 -9.83
N ASN A 243 14.13 -5.02 -8.51
CA ASN A 243 13.84 -3.87 -7.65
C ASN A 243 12.47 -3.21 -7.95
N ARG A 244 11.47 -4.04 -8.30
CA ARG A 244 10.16 -3.56 -8.75
C ARG A 244 9.47 -2.73 -7.66
N GLN A 245 9.53 -3.16 -6.41
CA GLN A 245 8.81 -2.48 -5.34
C GLN A 245 9.41 -1.10 -5.07
N THR A 246 10.73 -1.02 -5.05
CA THR A 246 11.47 0.24 -4.91
C THR A 246 11.15 1.17 -6.07
N ARG A 247 11.32 0.71 -7.31
CA ARG A 247 11.02 1.54 -8.49
C ARG A 247 9.57 2.04 -8.50
N MET A 248 8.61 1.18 -8.19
CA MET A 248 7.18 1.54 -8.25
C MET A 248 6.71 2.43 -7.09
N LEU A 249 7.52 2.59 -6.05
CA LEU A 249 7.22 3.44 -4.91
C LEU A 249 8.04 4.72 -4.85
N ALA A 250 9.18 4.75 -5.53
CA ALA A 250 9.99 5.95 -5.66
C ALA A 250 9.34 7.00 -6.56
N ASP A 251 9.77 8.24 -6.36
CA ASP A 251 9.64 9.30 -7.35
C ASP A 251 10.77 9.15 -8.38
N LEU A 252 10.43 8.70 -9.58
CA LEU A 252 11.39 8.48 -10.66
C LEU A 252 11.92 9.79 -11.24
N THR A 253 11.26 10.93 -11.02
CA THR A 253 11.71 12.23 -11.53
C THR A 253 13.04 12.65 -10.89
N LEU A 254 13.30 12.21 -9.64
CA LEU A 254 14.55 12.45 -8.90
C LEU A 254 15.79 11.84 -9.57
N VAL A 255 15.58 10.85 -10.44
CA VAL A 255 16.66 10.14 -11.15
C VAL A 255 16.47 10.25 -12.67
N ASN A 256 15.88 11.34 -13.14
CA ASN A 256 15.64 11.57 -14.57
C ASN A 256 14.87 10.42 -15.25
N CYS A 257 13.84 9.91 -14.57
CA CYS A 257 12.94 8.88 -15.07
C CYS A 257 13.68 7.57 -15.44
N TYR A 258 13.52 7.08 -16.67
CA TYR A 258 14.10 5.82 -17.16
C TYR A 258 15.45 6.02 -17.86
N VAL A 259 15.94 7.27 -17.97
CA VAL A 259 17.26 7.54 -18.54
C VAL A 259 18.33 6.96 -17.62
N ARG A 260 19.14 6.04 -18.14
CA ARG A 260 20.26 5.43 -17.41
C ARG A 260 21.59 6.15 -17.60
N ASN A 261 21.69 7.00 -18.62
CA ASN A 261 22.91 7.72 -18.92
C ASN A 261 23.04 8.96 -18.02
N GLY A 262 24.25 9.22 -17.52
CA GLY A 262 24.59 10.48 -16.83
C GLY A 262 24.47 10.46 -15.30
N THR A 263 23.95 9.40 -14.68
CA THR A 263 24.05 9.19 -13.23
C THR A 263 24.76 7.89 -12.94
N ASP A 264 25.66 7.91 -11.95
CA ASP A 264 26.27 6.70 -11.43
C ASP A 264 25.19 5.73 -10.92
N PRO A 265 25.23 4.43 -11.29
CA PRO A 265 24.21 3.46 -10.89
C PRO A 265 24.01 3.35 -9.38
N ALA A 266 25.08 3.40 -8.58
CA ALA A 266 24.96 3.29 -7.12
C ALA A 266 24.28 4.52 -6.52
N THR A 267 24.59 5.70 -7.05
CA THR A 267 23.94 6.95 -6.67
C THR A 267 22.46 6.93 -7.01
N ARG A 268 22.11 6.48 -8.22
CA ARG A 268 20.72 6.31 -8.66
C ARG A 268 19.95 5.38 -7.75
N ASP A 269 20.53 4.22 -7.44
CA ASP A 269 19.90 3.19 -6.60
C ASP A 269 19.64 3.70 -5.18
N ARG A 270 20.60 4.44 -4.60
CA ARG A 270 20.43 5.10 -3.30
C ARG A 270 19.27 6.11 -3.30
N VAL A 271 19.20 6.98 -4.31
CA VAL A 271 18.12 7.99 -4.42
C VAL A 271 16.75 7.32 -4.55
N LEU A 272 16.65 6.26 -5.37
CA LEU A 272 15.41 5.50 -5.53
C LEU A 272 14.97 4.84 -4.23
N LEU A 273 15.91 4.23 -3.50
CA LEU A 273 15.62 3.55 -2.25
C LEU A 273 15.16 4.53 -1.17
N GLU A 274 15.86 5.65 -0.99
CA GLU A 274 15.49 6.66 -0.01
C GLU A 274 14.16 7.33 -0.37
N SER A 275 13.92 7.60 -1.65
CA SER A 275 12.60 8.06 -2.12
C SER A 275 11.49 7.07 -1.81
N ALA A 276 11.70 5.77 -2.06
CA ALA A 276 10.72 4.74 -1.76
C ALA A 276 10.47 4.56 -0.25
N LYS A 277 11.52 4.61 0.58
CA LYS A 277 11.40 4.58 2.05
C LYS A 277 10.64 5.80 2.55
N ARG A 278 11.00 7.00 2.07
CA ARG A 278 10.29 8.25 2.39
C ARG A 278 8.84 8.10 2.02
N ASN A 279 8.52 7.66 0.79
CA ASN A 279 7.16 7.49 0.34
C ASN A 279 6.39 6.45 1.17
N LEU A 280 6.99 5.33 1.57
CA LEU A 280 6.39 4.38 2.53
C LEU A 280 6.15 4.97 3.91
N ASN A 281 7.08 5.80 4.36
CA ASN A 281 6.99 6.46 5.64
C ASN A 281 6.02 7.62 5.62
N LEU A 282 5.78 8.24 4.44
CA LEU A 282 5.04 9.47 4.26
C LEU A 282 3.82 9.45 5.17
N ARG A 283 4.05 10.26 6.18
CA ARG A 283 3.38 10.60 7.41
C ARG A 283 4.58 10.97 8.30
N LEU A 284 4.73 12.28 8.51
CA LEU A 284 5.71 12.93 9.40
C LEU A 284 7.00 13.43 8.73
N GLU A 285 6.93 14.55 8.00
CA GLU A 285 7.95 15.62 8.04
C GLU A 285 7.23 16.98 7.96
N SER A 286 6.55 17.34 9.04
CA SER A 286 6.20 18.73 9.32
C SER A 286 6.38 18.93 10.82
N ASP A 287 7.36 19.74 11.19
CA ASP A 287 7.68 20.07 12.56
C ASP A 287 6.46 20.56 13.34
N HIS A 288 6.45 20.19 14.62
CA HIS A 288 5.53 20.54 15.69
C HIS A 288 4.32 19.62 15.92
N GLN A 289 4.46 18.84 17.00
CA GLN A 289 3.40 18.21 17.81
C GLN A 289 2.76 16.93 17.26
N ILE A 290 3.55 15.85 17.28
CA ILE A 290 3.04 14.47 17.11
C ILE A 290 3.08 13.76 18.46
N TYR A 291 2.21 14.18 19.38
CA TYR A 291 1.75 13.30 20.45
C TYR A 291 0.26 13.06 20.26
N LYS A 292 -0.07 11.79 20.01
CA LYS A 292 -1.42 11.16 19.98
C LYS A 292 -2.14 11.11 18.63
N ILE A 293 -1.62 10.35 17.66
CA ILE A 293 -2.48 9.89 16.56
C ILE A 293 -2.14 8.43 16.15
N TYR A 294 -2.64 7.47 16.92
CA TYR A 294 -3.10 6.16 16.43
C TYR A 294 -4.51 5.96 17.07
N PRO A 295 -5.32 4.91 16.82
CA PRO A 295 -5.52 4.03 15.68
C PRO A 295 -6.90 4.32 15.07
N THR A 296 -6.99 5.18 14.06
CA THR A 296 -8.28 5.57 13.45
C THR A 296 -8.30 5.40 11.93
N TRP A 297 -7.22 4.86 11.36
CA TRP A 297 -6.91 4.95 9.94
C TRP A 297 -7.70 3.98 9.08
N PHE A 298 -8.18 2.88 9.65
CA PHE A 298 -9.33 2.14 9.15
C PHE A 298 -10.25 1.84 10.35
N ALA A 299 -11.23 2.71 10.62
CA ALA A 299 -12.43 2.29 11.34
C ALA A 299 -13.36 1.46 10.44
N PHE A 300 -12.77 0.72 9.50
CA PHE A 300 -13.50 -0.14 8.60
C PHE A 300 -13.45 -1.55 9.16
N SER A 301 -14.62 -2.05 9.53
CA SER A 301 -14.83 -3.47 9.72
C SER A 301 -14.83 -4.17 8.35
N PHE A 302 -14.51 -5.46 8.36
CA PHE A 302 -14.82 -6.33 7.25
C PHE A 302 -15.88 -7.31 7.70
N ASN A 303 -16.87 -7.55 6.85
CA ASN A 303 -17.97 -8.51 7.09
C ASN A 303 -17.52 -9.97 7.03
N ARG A 304 -16.27 -10.22 6.61
CA ARG A 304 -15.64 -11.54 6.58
C ARG A 304 -14.21 -11.44 7.10
N ARG A 305 -13.66 -12.57 7.55
CA ARG A 305 -12.21 -12.68 7.78
C ARG A 305 -11.52 -12.86 6.44
N LEU A 306 -10.38 -12.22 6.27
CA LEU A 306 -9.50 -12.53 5.16
C LEU A 306 -8.98 -13.96 5.38
N SER A 307 -9.23 -14.86 4.44
CA SER A 307 -8.77 -16.25 4.51
C SER A 307 -7.24 -16.32 4.49
N ASP A 308 -6.65 -17.26 5.22
CA ASP A 308 -5.21 -17.52 5.19
C ASP A 308 -4.77 -17.93 3.78
N TRP A 309 -3.93 -17.10 3.16
CA TRP A 309 -3.41 -17.35 1.82
C TRP A 309 -2.19 -18.28 1.91
N SER A 310 -2.45 -19.57 2.16
CA SER A 310 -1.38 -20.56 2.41
C SER A 310 -0.69 -21.10 1.15
N ARG A 311 -1.21 -20.83 -0.05
CA ARG A 311 -0.68 -21.37 -1.31
C ARG A 311 -0.06 -20.28 -2.18
N SER A 312 1.23 -20.04 -1.99
CA SER A 312 2.03 -19.36 -2.99
C SER A 312 2.64 -20.37 -3.97
N LYS A 313 2.28 -20.27 -5.25
CA LYS A 313 2.98 -20.99 -6.32
C LYS A 313 4.47 -20.59 -6.45
N SER A 314 4.99 -19.61 -5.69
CA SER A 314 6.43 -19.31 -5.75
C SER A 314 7.29 -20.45 -5.21
N ASN A 315 6.80 -21.16 -4.18
CA ASN A 315 7.61 -22.11 -3.42
C ASN A 315 7.87 -23.42 -4.18
N ASP A 316 7.05 -23.73 -5.19
CA ASP A 316 7.20 -24.96 -5.99
C ASP A 316 8.18 -24.79 -7.17
N THR A 317 8.89 -23.67 -7.25
CA THR A 317 9.85 -23.41 -8.34
C THR A 317 11.20 -23.99 -7.95
N ASN A 318 11.76 -24.87 -8.79
CA ASN A 318 13.12 -25.32 -8.61
C ASN A 318 14.08 -24.16 -8.97
N VAL A 319 14.85 -23.69 -8.00
CA VAL A 319 15.81 -22.59 -8.17
C VAL A 319 17.12 -23.02 -7.51
N SER A 320 18.22 -22.99 -8.26
CA SER A 320 19.54 -23.36 -7.73
C SER A 320 20.04 -22.34 -6.69
N SER A 321 21.05 -22.72 -5.89
CA SER A 321 21.71 -21.82 -4.94
C SER A 321 22.31 -20.59 -5.62
N GLU A 322 22.89 -20.77 -6.80
CA GLU A 322 23.53 -19.73 -7.61
C GLU A 322 22.48 -18.77 -8.16
N GLN A 323 21.38 -19.29 -8.71
CA GLN A 323 20.25 -18.49 -9.18
C GLN A 323 19.62 -17.70 -8.02
N LEU A 324 19.42 -18.33 -6.85
CA LEU A 324 18.91 -17.64 -5.66
C LEU A 324 19.84 -16.52 -5.20
N LYS A 325 21.16 -16.73 -5.24
CA LYS A 325 22.15 -15.70 -4.90
C LYS A 325 22.07 -14.52 -5.86
N GLU A 326 21.97 -14.79 -7.17
CA GLU A 326 21.84 -13.76 -8.19
C GLU A 326 20.54 -12.95 -8.03
N ILE A 327 19.40 -13.62 -7.82
CA ILE A 327 18.12 -12.96 -7.57
C ILE A 327 18.21 -12.05 -6.34
N ARG A 328 18.89 -12.50 -5.26
CA ARG A 328 19.09 -11.67 -4.06
C ARG A 328 19.92 -10.43 -4.37
N THR A 329 21.09 -10.60 -4.99
CA THR A 329 21.99 -9.50 -5.33
C THR A 329 21.29 -8.43 -6.16
N ARG A 330 20.53 -8.85 -7.18
CA ARG A 330 19.86 -7.90 -8.09
C ARG A 330 18.54 -7.34 -7.57
N ASN A 331 18.02 -7.85 -6.45
CA ASN A 331 16.85 -7.30 -5.75
C ASN A 331 17.24 -6.65 -4.41
N GLN A 332 18.49 -6.22 -4.24
CA GLN A 332 18.99 -5.68 -2.98
C GLN A 332 18.19 -4.46 -2.47
N LEU A 333 17.76 -3.56 -3.36
CA LEU A 333 16.96 -2.40 -2.95
C LEU A 333 15.59 -2.82 -2.43
N ASP A 334 14.94 -3.77 -3.11
CA ASP A 334 13.67 -4.33 -2.64
C ASP A 334 13.82 -5.04 -1.29
N ILE A 335 14.95 -5.72 -1.04
CA ILE A 335 15.25 -6.37 0.25
C ILE A 335 15.38 -5.33 1.35
N GLU A 336 16.13 -4.27 1.12
CA GLU A 336 16.30 -3.21 2.11
C GLU A 336 14.99 -2.47 2.38
N LEU A 337 14.25 -2.12 1.32
CA LEU A 337 12.93 -1.50 1.42
C LEU A 337 11.95 -2.40 2.18
N TYR A 338 11.94 -3.71 1.91
CA TYR A 338 11.06 -4.66 2.57
C TYR A 338 11.38 -4.82 4.07
N ASN A 339 12.66 -4.80 4.44
CA ASN A 339 13.07 -4.84 5.83
C ASN A 339 12.70 -3.55 6.57
N TYR A 340 12.89 -2.39 5.93
CA TYR A 340 12.43 -1.10 6.46
C TYR A 340 10.91 -1.10 6.69
N ALA A 341 10.17 -1.55 5.68
CA ALA A 341 8.73 -1.72 5.70
C ALA A 341 8.22 -2.61 6.85
N LEU A 342 8.88 -3.75 7.09
CA LEU A 342 8.55 -4.65 8.21
C LEU A 342 8.67 -3.93 9.56
N LYS A 343 9.82 -3.28 9.80
CA LYS A 343 10.05 -2.51 11.03
C LYS A 343 9.02 -1.41 11.22
N LEU A 344 8.72 -0.67 10.15
CA LEU A 344 7.72 0.39 10.17
C LEU A 344 6.31 -0.15 10.47
N PHE A 345 5.95 -1.29 9.89
CA PHE A 345 4.67 -1.95 10.14
C PHE A 345 4.55 -2.46 11.58
N GLU A 346 5.57 -3.13 12.09
CA GLU A 346 5.62 -3.63 13.47
C GLU A 346 5.53 -2.49 14.49
N HIS A 347 6.29 -1.41 14.27
CA HIS A 347 6.22 -0.21 15.09
C HIS A 347 4.80 0.37 15.07
N ARG A 348 4.21 0.57 13.87
CA ARG A 348 2.83 1.08 13.74
C ARG A 348 1.81 0.16 14.43
N LEU A 349 1.96 -1.15 14.32
CA LEU A 349 1.08 -2.14 14.96
C LEU A 349 1.19 -2.08 16.49
N ALA A 350 2.40 -2.00 17.03
CA ALA A 350 2.63 -1.92 18.47
C ALA A 350 1.95 -0.69 19.08
N VAL A 351 2.02 0.46 18.42
CA VAL A 351 1.35 1.67 18.92
C VAL A 351 -0.18 1.52 18.90
N VAL A 352 -0.76 0.90 17.86
CA VAL A 352 -2.20 0.60 17.80
C VAL A 352 -2.63 -0.31 18.97
N GLN A 353 -1.86 -1.35 19.25
CA GLN A 353 -2.15 -2.31 20.31
C GLN A 353 -1.99 -1.71 21.72
N ASN A 354 -0.99 -0.85 21.94
CA ASN A 354 -0.79 -0.22 23.25
C ASN A 354 -1.91 0.79 23.56
N GLN A 355 -2.44 1.47 22.56
CA GLN A 355 -3.55 2.40 22.75
C GLN A 355 -4.89 1.73 22.99
N SER A 356 -5.14 0.56 22.39
CA SER A 356 -6.35 -0.20 22.70
C SER A 356 -6.35 -0.62 24.17
N LYS A 357 -5.22 -1.08 24.71
CA LYS A 357 -5.03 -1.40 26.14
C LYS A 357 -5.29 -0.18 27.06
N HIS A 358 -4.82 1.00 26.69
CA HIS A 358 -5.09 2.23 27.46
C HIS A 358 -6.55 2.71 27.39
N ARG A 359 -7.24 2.46 26.27
CA ARG A 359 -8.66 2.79 26.12
C ARG A 359 -9.55 1.89 26.98
N PHE A 360 -9.18 0.61 27.15
CA PHE A 360 -9.85 -0.30 28.08
C PHE A 360 -9.61 0.04 29.56
N ARG A 361 -8.42 0.55 29.92
CA ARG A 361 -8.14 1.00 31.29
C ARG A 361 -8.90 2.28 31.70
N LYS A 362 -9.28 3.15 30.77
CA LYS A 362 -10.06 4.36 31.08
C LYS A 362 -11.58 4.14 31.16
N THR A 363 -12.07 2.96 30.79
CA THR A 363 -13.49 2.58 30.87
C THR A 363 -13.84 1.68 32.06
N CYS A 364 -12.88 1.39 32.93
CA CYS A 364 -13.13 0.77 34.23
C CYS A 364 -12.68 1.70 35.34
N VAL A 365 -13.54 2.66 35.68
CA VAL A 365 -13.59 3.25 37.01
C VAL A 365 -15.06 3.15 37.40
N CYS A 366 -15.36 2.25 38.34
CA CYS A 366 -16.68 2.11 38.94
C CYS A 366 -16.98 3.30 39.85
#